data_AF-W2RAC0-F1
#
_entry.id   AF-W2RAC0-F1
#
_cell.length_a   1.000
_cell.length_b   1.000
_cell.length_c   1.000
_cell.angle_alpha   90.00
_cell.angle_beta   90.00
_cell.angle_gamma   90.00
#
_symmetry.space_group_name_H-M   'P 1'
#
loop_
_entity.id
_entity.type
_entity.pdbx_description
1 polymer ?
#
loop_
_entity_poly.entity_id
_entity_poly.type
_entity_poly.pdbx_seq_one_letter_code
_entity_poly.pdbx_strand_id
1 'polypeptide(L)'
;MVNLFFVGDLKDKIAENQKYYFAASKLQLFLARKGDDNWLDRSGAEAVTLDEHGHPEGFTHMDPLLWIKNPKNFGDSFEPNEGEIHVLVMVPEVDQEQWDEQRARKKARSLTVIEVERMNSIAATLDIDMWQIGGIALDIRHVEPDFPAWFYVRKEKQGIIKIFNDRMEKQLSTVFVGTPGVGESMMVVLFAFFMTLRQQKRVVLFRKLKKEGFSMLYLDAKGKQYRRENVLEVKKS
;
A
#
# COMPACT_ATOMS: atom_id res chain seq x y z
N MET A 1 29.44 28.51 7.49
CA MET A 1 28.21 28.55 6.68
C MET A 1 27.04 28.43 7.65
N VAL A 2 26.23 29.48 7.83
CA VAL A 2 25.07 29.43 8.72
C VAL A 2 23.91 28.86 7.89
N ASN A 3 23.47 27.64 8.19
CA ASN A 3 22.24 27.10 7.61
C ASN A 3 21.05 27.76 8.31
N LEU A 4 20.49 28.77 7.66
CA LEU A 4 19.21 29.36 8.07
C LEU A 4 18.11 28.41 7.62
N PHE A 5 17.23 28.03 8.56
CA PHE A 5 16.11 27.12 8.30
C PHE A 5 14.80 27.88 8.48
N PHE A 6 14.15 28.26 7.39
CA PHE A 6 12.94 29.08 7.40
C PHE A 6 11.69 28.23 7.60
N VAL A 7 10.58 28.89 7.94
CA VAL A 7 9.27 28.23 7.98
C VAL A 7 8.88 27.68 6.60
N GLY A 8 9.32 28.30 5.51
CA GLY A 8 9.20 27.75 4.16
C GLY A 8 9.84 26.37 4.01
N ASP A 9 11.07 26.19 4.49
CA ASP A 9 11.76 24.90 4.44
C ASP A 9 11.05 23.82 5.30
N LEU A 10 10.39 24.25 6.38
CA LEU A 10 9.54 23.35 7.18
C LEU A 10 8.30 22.90 6.39
N LYS A 11 7.64 23.80 5.66
CA LYS A 11 6.51 23.44 4.79
C LYS A 11 6.93 22.42 3.74
N ASP A 12 8.10 22.59 3.12
CA ASP A 12 8.62 21.67 2.13
C ASP A 12 8.86 20.28 2.72
N LYS A 13 9.52 20.19 3.87
CA LYS A 13 9.74 18.90 4.56
C LYS A 13 8.43 18.23 4.99
N ILE A 14 7.45 18.99 5.48
CA ILE A 14 6.13 18.45 5.83
C ILE A 14 5.45 17.90 4.58
N ALA A 15 5.47 18.65 3.47
CA ALA A 15 4.83 18.23 2.23
C ALA A 15 5.48 16.99 1.61
N GLU A 16 6.81 16.90 1.65
CA GLU A 16 7.56 15.73 1.21
C GLU A 16 7.22 14.50 2.07
N ASN A 17 7.26 14.64 3.40
CA ASN A 17 6.99 13.54 4.33
C ASN A 17 5.54 13.04 4.24
N GLN A 18 4.58 13.97 4.18
CA GLN A 18 3.15 13.64 4.05
C GLN A 18 2.76 13.26 2.61
N LYS A 19 3.66 13.50 1.65
CA LYS A 19 3.45 13.26 0.21
C LYS A 19 2.19 13.95 -0.30
N TYR A 20 2.02 15.23 0.04
CA TYR A 20 0.98 16.05 -0.56
C TYR A 20 1.23 16.17 -2.07
N TYR A 21 0.15 16.20 -2.86
CA TYR A 21 0.25 16.32 -4.32
C TYR A 21 0.25 17.77 -4.81
N PHE A 22 -0.01 18.71 -3.91
CA PHE A 22 -0.01 20.14 -4.17
C PHE A 22 1.28 20.78 -3.63
N ALA A 23 1.58 21.99 -4.10
CA ALA A 23 2.78 22.72 -3.70
C ALA A 23 2.78 23.03 -2.20
N ALA A 24 3.91 22.82 -1.52
CA ALA A 24 4.09 23.12 -0.09
C ALA A 24 3.76 24.58 0.27
N SER A 25 3.89 25.50 -0.68
CA SER A 25 3.50 26.91 -0.51
C SER A 25 2.02 27.11 -0.17
N LYS A 26 1.16 26.14 -0.49
CA LYS A 26 -0.27 26.16 -0.13
C LYS A 26 -0.54 25.73 1.31
N LEU A 27 0.41 25.08 1.99
CA LEU A 27 0.25 24.77 3.41
C LEU A 27 0.27 26.06 4.21
N GLN A 28 -0.60 26.16 5.21
CA GLN A 28 -0.50 27.18 6.24
C GLN A 28 -0.11 26.51 7.55
N LEU A 29 0.82 27.12 8.28
CA LEU A 29 1.34 26.59 9.53
C LEU A 29 1.00 27.56 10.65
N PHE A 30 0.52 27.02 11.77
CA PHE A 30 0.25 27.77 12.98
C PHE A 30 1.02 27.16 14.13
N LEU A 31 1.54 27.99 15.04
CA LEU A 31 2.13 27.49 16.28
C LEU A 31 1.05 26.80 17.10
N ALA A 32 1.34 25.60 17.60
CA ALA A 32 0.40 24.83 18.42
C ALA A 32 0.50 25.21 19.91
N ARG A 33 0.50 26.50 20.20
CA ARG A 33 0.39 27.09 21.55
C ARG A 33 -0.34 28.43 21.47
N LYS A 34 -0.99 28.84 22.56
CA LYS A 34 -1.62 30.16 22.67
C LYS A 34 -0.73 31.08 23.51
N GLY A 35 -0.18 32.14 22.94
CA GLY A 35 0.73 33.03 23.67
C GLY A 35 1.91 32.29 24.31
N ASP A 36 2.13 32.52 25.61
CA ASP A 36 3.19 31.88 26.40
C ASP A 36 2.73 30.55 27.08
N ASP A 37 1.56 30.02 26.70
CA ASP A 37 1.06 28.75 27.23
C ASP A 37 1.85 27.53 26.72
N ASN A 38 1.62 26.38 27.36
CA ASN A 38 2.19 25.09 26.98
C ASN A 38 1.81 24.68 25.54
N TRP A 39 2.68 23.87 24.93
CA TRP A 39 2.38 23.19 23.66
C TRP A 39 1.17 22.27 23.81
N LEU A 40 0.41 22.12 22.72
CA LEU A 40 -0.72 21.19 22.71
C LEU A 40 -0.22 19.75 22.82
N ASP A 41 -0.96 18.92 23.54
CA ASP A 41 -0.88 17.47 23.39
C ASP A 41 -1.88 17.00 22.32
N ARG A 42 -1.95 15.69 22.11
CA ARG A 42 -2.88 15.09 21.14
C ARG A 42 -4.34 15.46 21.43
N SER A 43 -4.75 15.42 22.69
CA SER A 43 -6.12 15.71 23.11
C SER A 43 -6.47 17.17 22.86
N GLY A 44 -5.55 18.08 23.17
CA GLY A 44 -5.68 19.51 22.94
C GLY A 44 -5.77 19.86 21.45
N ALA A 45 -4.98 19.18 20.60
CA ALA A 45 -5.06 19.36 19.16
C ALA A 45 -6.39 18.87 18.57
N GLU A 46 -6.95 17.78 19.07
CA GLU A 46 -8.27 17.27 18.64
C GLU A 46 -9.43 18.20 19.04
N ALA A 47 -9.26 19.01 20.09
CA ALA A 47 -10.25 19.95 20.59
C ALA A 47 -10.17 21.36 19.96
N VAL A 48 -9.24 21.60 19.02
CA VAL A 48 -9.06 22.90 18.38
C VAL A 48 -10.30 23.29 17.58
N THR A 49 -10.83 24.49 17.84
CA THR A 49 -11.90 25.13 17.06
C THR A 49 -11.32 25.89 15.88
N LEU A 50 -12.05 25.90 14.77
CA LEU A 50 -11.71 26.68 13.58
C LEU A 50 -12.59 27.93 13.51
N ASP A 51 -12.03 29.03 13.04
CA ASP A 51 -12.75 30.28 12.76
C ASP A 51 -13.56 30.22 11.45
N GLU A 52 -14.21 31.33 11.10
CA GLU A 52 -15.03 31.45 9.88
C GLU A 52 -14.24 31.28 8.57
N HIS A 53 -12.91 31.34 8.62
CA HIS A 53 -12.02 31.09 7.50
C HIS A 53 -11.38 29.70 7.54
N GLY A 54 -11.78 28.86 8.50
CA GLY A 54 -11.23 27.52 8.70
C GLY A 54 -9.86 27.52 9.39
N HIS A 55 -9.39 28.63 9.95
CA HIS A 55 -8.10 28.69 10.65
C HIS A 55 -8.25 28.36 12.13
N PRO A 56 -7.24 27.77 12.78
CA PRO A 56 -7.30 27.42 14.20
C PRO A 56 -7.40 28.69 15.07
N GLU A 57 -8.49 28.79 15.84
CA GLU A 57 -8.86 30.00 16.57
C GLU A 57 -7.90 30.28 17.73
N GLY A 58 -7.32 31.49 17.73
CA GLY A 58 -6.40 31.95 18.77
C GLY A 58 -4.97 31.41 18.63
N PHE A 59 -4.63 30.76 17.52
CA PHE A 59 -3.27 30.28 17.25
C PHE A 59 -2.52 31.22 16.30
N THR A 60 -1.22 31.34 16.50
CA THR A 60 -0.39 32.29 15.74
C THR A 60 0.05 31.69 14.41
N HIS A 61 -0.27 32.37 13.31
CA HIS A 61 0.21 32.00 11.98
C HIS A 61 1.72 32.19 11.84
N MET A 62 2.41 31.19 11.29
CA MET A 62 3.85 31.24 11.06
C MET A 62 4.17 31.86 9.70
N ASP A 63 4.92 32.96 9.70
CA ASP A 63 5.38 33.61 8.47
C ASP A 63 6.46 32.76 7.77
N PRO A 64 6.25 32.34 6.50
CA PRO A 64 7.19 31.53 5.73
C PRO A 64 8.60 32.10 5.61
N LEU A 65 8.73 33.43 5.64
CA LEU A 65 9.99 34.16 5.48
C LEU A 65 10.75 34.34 6.78
N LEU A 66 10.13 34.03 7.92
CA LEU A 66 10.81 34.07 9.21
C LEU A 66 11.60 32.79 9.43
N TRP A 67 12.78 32.95 10.06
CA TRP A 67 13.53 31.82 10.58
C TRP A 67 12.66 31.07 11.60
N ILE A 68 12.64 29.74 11.54
CA ILE A 68 12.06 28.85 12.55
C ILE A 68 12.43 29.25 14.00
N LYS A 69 13.68 29.67 14.26
CA LYS A 69 14.16 30.09 15.59
C LYS A 69 13.83 31.54 15.94
N ASN A 70 13.13 32.27 15.07
CA ASN A 70 12.70 33.63 15.38
C ASN A 70 11.86 33.62 16.68
N PRO A 71 12.00 34.63 17.56
CA PRO A 71 11.20 34.73 18.79
C PRO A 71 9.68 34.70 18.56
N LYS A 72 9.21 35.14 17.38
CA LYS A 72 7.79 35.05 16.97
C LYS A 72 7.33 33.62 16.63
N ASN A 73 8.27 32.71 16.40
CA ASN A 73 8.04 31.30 16.10
C ASN A 73 8.38 30.47 17.35
N PHE A 74 9.41 29.62 17.26
CA PHE A 74 9.83 28.78 18.38
C PHE A 74 10.77 29.51 19.35
N GLY A 75 11.52 30.50 18.86
CA GLY A 75 12.59 31.14 19.63
C GLY A 75 13.88 30.30 19.66
N ASP A 76 14.98 30.94 20.05
CA ASP A 76 16.31 30.31 20.08
C ASP A 76 16.45 29.23 21.17
N SER A 77 15.64 29.31 22.22
CA SER A 77 15.63 28.40 23.39
C SER A 77 14.69 27.22 23.23
N PHE A 78 14.14 27.00 22.04
CA PHE A 78 13.21 25.90 21.80
C PHE A 78 13.90 24.54 21.78
N GLU A 79 13.35 23.61 22.56
CA GLU A 79 13.71 22.20 22.55
C GLU A 79 12.41 21.37 22.40
N PRO A 80 12.34 20.47 21.39
CA PRO A 80 11.16 19.65 21.19
C PRO A 80 11.09 18.52 22.22
N ASN A 81 9.91 18.29 22.82
CA ASN A 81 9.65 17.12 23.66
C ASN A 81 8.72 16.11 22.99
N GLU A 82 8.85 14.85 23.37
CA GLU A 82 7.97 13.78 22.89
C GLU A 82 6.55 13.95 23.46
N GLY A 83 5.54 13.80 22.60
CA GLY A 83 4.13 13.95 22.97
C GLY A 83 3.58 15.37 22.81
N GLU A 84 4.45 16.38 22.64
CA GLU A 84 4.05 17.77 22.37
C GLU A 84 3.87 18.00 20.85
N ILE A 85 2.75 18.62 20.50
CA ILE A 85 2.42 19.11 19.17
C ILE A 85 2.83 20.57 19.10
N HIS A 86 3.69 20.87 18.13
CA HIS A 86 4.37 22.16 18.02
C HIS A 86 3.83 23.02 16.87
N VAL A 87 3.26 22.38 15.86
CA VAL A 87 2.72 23.02 14.66
C VAL A 87 1.38 22.39 14.28
N LEU A 88 0.39 23.24 14.03
CA LEU A 88 -0.85 22.87 13.36
C LEU A 88 -0.69 23.15 11.86
N VAL A 89 -1.04 22.17 11.02
CA VAL A 89 -0.91 22.24 9.57
C VAL A 89 -2.29 22.32 8.94
N MET A 90 -2.58 23.42 8.26
CA MET A 90 -3.81 23.57 7.48
C MET A 90 -3.56 23.23 6.01
N VAL A 91 -4.45 22.40 5.47
CA VAL A 91 -4.49 22.00 4.07
C VAL A 91 -5.67 22.73 3.42
N PRO A 92 -5.51 23.38 2.26
CA PRO A 92 -6.62 24.07 1.59
C PRO A 92 -7.80 23.13 1.30
N GLU A 93 -9.04 23.57 1.53
CA GLU A 93 -10.25 22.73 1.45
C GLU A 93 -10.40 21.98 0.11
N VAL A 94 -10.21 22.67 -1.01
CA VAL A 94 -10.28 22.06 -2.37
C VAL A 94 -9.25 20.94 -2.53
N ASP A 95 -8.08 21.11 -1.91
CA ASP A 95 -7.03 20.11 -1.96
C ASP A 95 -7.22 19.01 -0.88
N GLN A 96 -7.98 19.30 0.19
CA GLN A 96 -8.27 18.41 1.31
C GLN A 96 -9.21 17.28 0.90
N GLU A 97 -10.32 17.54 0.22
CA GLU A 97 -11.24 16.49 -0.26
C GLU A 97 -10.52 15.48 -1.17
N GLN A 98 -9.76 15.97 -2.15
CA GLN A 98 -9.03 15.12 -3.08
C GLN A 98 -7.86 14.40 -2.40
N TRP A 99 -7.25 14.99 -1.36
CA TRP A 99 -6.24 14.32 -0.55
C TRP A 99 -6.85 13.24 0.36
N ASP A 100 -7.99 13.49 0.99
CA ASP A 100 -8.70 12.52 1.80
C ASP A 100 -9.26 11.38 0.94
N GLU A 101 -9.73 11.65 -0.28
CA GLU A 101 -10.03 10.63 -1.27
C GLU A 101 -8.78 9.80 -1.64
N GLN A 102 -7.64 10.43 -1.88
CA GLN A 102 -6.38 9.72 -2.18
C GLN A 102 -5.92 8.88 -0.99
N ARG A 103 -6.06 9.40 0.23
CA ARG A 103 -5.75 8.72 1.47
C ARG A 103 -6.72 7.57 1.72
N ALA A 104 -8.00 7.74 1.40
CA ALA A 104 -9.02 6.70 1.43
C ALA A 104 -8.78 5.63 0.36
N ARG A 105 -8.36 6.01 -0.86
CA ARG A 105 -7.93 5.10 -1.93
C ARG A 105 -6.67 4.34 -1.56
N LYS A 106 -5.70 4.98 -0.88
CA LYS A 106 -4.53 4.31 -0.29
C LYS A 106 -4.94 3.36 0.83
N LYS A 107 -5.90 3.74 1.70
CA LYS A 107 -6.49 2.81 2.69
C LYS A 107 -7.24 1.65 2.03
N ALA A 108 -7.88 1.88 0.89
CA ALA A 108 -8.57 0.87 0.09
C ALA A 108 -7.62 -0.02 -0.74
N ARG A 109 -6.33 0.35 -0.82
CA ARG A 109 -5.26 -0.45 -1.40
C ARG A 109 -4.45 -1.12 -0.30
N SER A 110 -4.69 -2.41 -0.04
CA SER A 110 -3.84 -3.16 0.89
C SER A 110 -2.67 -3.78 0.15
N LEU A 111 -1.44 -3.47 0.57
CA LEU A 111 -0.23 -4.12 0.08
C LEU A 111 0.31 -5.06 1.16
N THR A 112 0.38 -6.35 0.85
CA THR A 112 0.95 -7.39 1.72
C THR A 112 2.24 -7.91 1.08
N VAL A 113 3.36 -7.81 1.79
CA VAL A 113 4.60 -8.50 1.42
C VAL A 113 4.48 -9.96 1.84
N ILE A 114 4.88 -10.88 0.96
CA ILE A 114 4.83 -12.33 1.22
C ILE A 114 6.26 -12.80 1.55
N GLU A 115 6.39 -13.51 2.66
CA GLU A 115 7.67 -14.04 3.16
C GLU A 115 8.29 -15.05 2.20
N VAL A 116 9.62 -15.03 2.09
CA VAL A 116 10.38 -15.92 1.20
C VAL A 116 10.25 -17.37 1.66
N GLU A 117 10.27 -17.60 2.97
CA GLU A 117 10.11 -18.92 3.60
C GLU A 117 8.78 -19.57 3.21
N ARG A 118 7.70 -18.79 3.18
CA ARG A 118 6.38 -19.24 2.74
C ARG A 118 6.40 -19.68 1.28
N MET A 119 7.07 -18.92 0.42
CA MET A 119 7.22 -19.28 -1.00
C MET A 119 8.09 -20.53 -1.20
N ASN A 120 9.10 -20.75 -0.34
CA ASN A 120 9.92 -21.96 -0.37
C ASN A 120 9.10 -23.20 0.00
N SER A 121 8.22 -23.12 1.01
CA SER A 121 7.31 -24.21 1.36
C SER A 121 6.37 -24.57 0.20
N ILE A 122 5.81 -23.57 -0.47
CA ILE A 122 4.99 -23.79 -1.67
C ILE A 122 5.83 -24.41 -2.79
N ALA A 123 7.08 -23.94 -3.00
CA ALA A 123 7.95 -24.49 -4.03
C ALA A 123 8.22 -25.98 -3.83
N ALA A 124 8.37 -26.43 -2.57
CA ALA A 124 8.60 -27.84 -2.25
C ALA A 124 7.41 -28.75 -2.64
N THR A 125 6.18 -28.23 -2.63
CA THR A 125 4.97 -29.02 -3.00
C THR A 125 4.68 -29.02 -4.50
N LEU A 126 5.27 -28.09 -5.26
CA LEU A 126 5.06 -27.93 -6.71
C LEU A 126 5.93 -28.84 -7.57
N ASP A 127 6.30 -30.02 -7.08
CA ASP A 127 6.97 -31.04 -7.88
C ASP A 127 5.94 -31.88 -8.64
N ILE A 128 5.56 -31.40 -9.81
CA ILE A 128 4.44 -31.96 -10.58
C ILE A 128 4.71 -33.41 -11.01
N ASP A 129 5.97 -33.75 -11.27
CA ASP A 129 6.36 -35.09 -11.70
C ASP A 129 6.21 -36.12 -10.57
N MET A 130 6.25 -35.68 -9.31
CA MET A 130 6.02 -36.51 -8.13
C MET A 130 4.54 -36.66 -7.77
N TRP A 131 3.63 -35.90 -8.38
CA TRP A 131 2.21 -35.89 -8.00
C TRP A 131 1.51 -37.21 -8.34
N GLN A 132 0.91 -37.83 -7.33
CA GLN A 132 0.04 -38.99 -7.48
C GLN A 132 -1.42 -38.55 -7.66
N ILE A 133 -2.24 -39.42 -8.24
CA ILE A 133 -3.69 -39.22 -8.32
C ILE A 133 -4.26 -39.16 -6.90
N GLY A 134 -4.96 -38.08 -6.57
CA GLY A 134 -5.47 -37.84 -5.22
C GLY A 134 -5.40 -36.39 -4.80
N GLY A 135 -5.60 -36.13 -3.52
CA GLY A 135 -5.48 -34.80 -2.93
C GLY A 135 -4.04 -34.49 -2.51
N ILE A 136 -3.52 -33.33 -2.89
CA ILE A 136 -2.25 -32.78 -2.40
C ILE A 136 -2.48 -31.42 -1.75
N ALA A 137 -1.82 -31.16 -0.62
CA ALA A 137 -1.78 -29.83 0.00
C ALA A 137 -0.66 -29.02 -0.65
N LEU A 138 -1.01 -27.90 -1.27
CA LEU A 138 -0.03 -27.04 -1.96
C LEU A 138 0.35 -25.78 -1.17
N ASP A 139 -0.34 -25.51 -0.05
CA ASP A 139 -0.17 -24.33 0.81
C ASP A 139 -0.32 -22.96 0.13
N ILE A 140 -0.66 -22.93 -1.16
CA ILE A 140 -0.97 -21.71 -1.93
C ILE A 140 -2.05 -20.87 -1.24
N ARG A 141 -2.96 -21.51 -0.51
CA ARG A 141 -4.03 -20.83 0.23
C ARG A 141 -3.54 -19.80 1.25
N HIS A 142 -2.30 -19.92 1.72
CA HIS A 142 -1.68 -18.95 2.62
C HIS A 142 -1.26 -17.65 1.93
N VAL A 143 -1.29 -17.63 0.59
CA VAL A 143 -1.02 -16.46 -0.26
C VAL A 143 -2.28 -16.05 -1.03
N GLU A 144 -3.04 -17.03 -1.53
CA GLU A 144 -4.31 -16.86 -2.22
C GLU A 144 -5.44 -17.56 -1.44
N PRO A 145 -6.14 -16.87 -0.51
CA PRO A 145 -7.09 -17.48 0.41
C PRO A 145 -8.24 -18.26 -0.24
N ASP A 146 -8.59 -17.93 -1.48
CA ASP A 146 -9.62 -18.60 -2.27
C ASP A 146 -9.13 -19.87 -2.98
N PHE A 147 -7.83 -20.15 -2.91
CA PHE A 147 -7.25 -21.42 -3.36
C PHE A 147 -7.63 -22.55 -2.38
N PRO A 148 -8.03 -23.73 -2.87
CA PRO A 148 -8.46 -24.81 -2.00
C PRO A 148 -7.32 -25.36 -1.14
N ALA A 149 -7.68 -25.86 0.05
CA ALA A 149 -6.72 -26.54 0.93
C ALA A 149 -6.08 -27.76 0.29
N TRP A 150 -6.88 -28.51 -0.47
CA TRP A 150 -6.47 -29.70 -1.18
C TRP A 150 -6.68 -29.52 -2.68
N PHE A 151 -5.62 -29.71 -3.43
CA PHE A 151 -5.66 -29.77 -4.87
C PHE A 151 -5.87 -31.22 -5.31
N TYR A 152 -7.00 -31.51 -5.94
CA TYR A 152 -7.27 -32.86 -6.44
C TYR A 152 -6.63 -33.08 -7.80
N VAL A 153 -5.55 -33.86 -7.86
CA VAL A 153 -4.80 -34.24 -9.07
C VAL A 153 -5.56 -35.36 -9.79
N ARG A 154 -5.80 -35.15 -11.09
CA ARG A 154 -6.36 -36.16 -12.01
C ARG A 154 -5.49 -36.23 -13.27
N LYS A 155 -5.61 -37.33 -14.01
CA LYS A 155 -4.88 -37.52 -15.28
C LYS A 155 -5.12 -36.37 -16.27
N GLU A 156 -6.34 -35.86 -16.35
CA GLU A 156 -6.70 -34.74 -17.23
C GLU A 156 -5.94 -33.47 -16.85
N LYS A 157 -5.80 -33.20 -15.54
CA LYS A 157 -5.06 -32.02 -15.06
C LYS A 157 -3.57 -32.14 -15.34
N GLN A 158 -2.98 -33.32 -15.18
CA GLN A 158 -1.59 -33.57 -15.57
C GLN A 158 -1.39 -33.32 -17.07
N GLY A 159 -2.34 -33.77 -17.90
CA GLY A 159 -2.35 -33.47 -19.34
C GLY A 159 -2.39 -31.97 -19.65
N ILE A 160 -3.27 -31.22 -18.98
CA ILE A 160 -3.39 -29.76 -19.13
C ILE A 160 -2.08 -29.06 -18.75
N ILE A 161 -1.44 -29.46 -17.64
CA ILE A 161 -0.16 -28.88 -17.20
C ILE A 161 0.92 -29.13 -18.25
N LYS A 162 1.00 -30.35 -18.80
CA LYS A 162 1.97 -30.69 -19.84
C LYS A 162 1.77 -29.83 -21.10
N ILE A 163 0.53 -29.66 -21.55
CA ILE A 163 0.20 -28.81 -22.72
C ILE A 163 0.55 -27.35 -22.43
N PHE A 164 0.24 -26.86 -21.23
CA PHE A 164 0.58 -25.50 -20.83
C PHE A 164 2.09 -25.27 -20.85
N ASN A 165 2.88 -26.21 -20.31
CA ASN A 165 4.35 -26.12 -20.32
C ASN A 165 4.92 -26.07 -21.73
N ASP A 166 4.48 -26.96 -22.63
CA ASP A 166 4.92 -26.95 -24.04
C ASP A 166 4.58 -25.63 -24.74
N ARG A 167 3.38 -25.08 -24.51
CA ARG A 167 2.98 -23.77 -25.07
C ARG A 167 3.80 -22.62 -24.49
N MET A 168 4.10 -22.68 -23.19
CA MET A 168 4.91 -21.67 -22.50
C MET A 168 6.36 -21.66 -22.97
N GLU A 169 6.95 -22.82 -23.27
CA GLU A 169 8.28 -22.94 -23.88
C GLU A 169 8.30 -22.31 -25.27
N LYS A 170 7.21 -22.47 -26.03
CA LYS A 170 7.00 -21.84 -27.34
C LYS A 170 6.58 -20.36 -27.25
N GLN A 171 6.54 -19.78 -26.06
CA GLN A 171 6.13 -18.39 -25.80
C GLN A 171 4.72 -18.05 -26.35
N LEU A 172 3.84 -19.03 -26.40
CA LEU A 172 2.47 -18.86 -26.91
C LEU A 172 1.53 -18.40 -25.81
N SER A 173 0.63 -17.48 -26.16
CA SER A 173 -0.51 -17.15 -25.30
C SER A 173 -1.43 -18.36 -25.15
N THR A 174 -1.81 -18.67 -23.91
CA THR A 174 -2.71 -19.77 -23.59
C THR A 174 -3.97 -19.23 -22.93
N VAL A 175 -5.13 -19.62 -23.48
CA VAL A 175 -6.45 -19.27 -22.95
C VAL A 175 -7.11 -20.55 -22.48
N PHE A 176 -7.58 -20.55 -21.24
CA PHE A 176 -8.41 -21.61 -20.69
C PHE A 176 -9.88 -21.27 -20.95
N VAL A 177 -10.63 -22.21 -21.52
CA VAL A 177 -12.04 -22.06 -21.81
C VAL A 177 -12.78 -23.30 -21.32
N GLY A 178 -13.89 -23.09 -20.63
CA GLY A 178 -14.73 -24.16 -20.11
C GLY A 178 -15.95 -23.61 -19.38
N THR A 179 -16.72 -24.53 -18.78
CA THR A 179 -17.96 -24.16 -18.10
C THR A 179 -17.68 -23.54 -16.72
N PRO A 180 -18.53 -22.60 -16.26
CA PRO A 180 -18.36 -22.01 -14.93
C PRO A 180 -18.21 -23.06 -13.83
N GLY A 181 -17.20 -22.89 -12.97
CA GLY A 181 -16.99 -23.74 -11.80
C GLY A 181 -16.07 -24.96 -12.00
N VAL A 182 -15.56 -25.22 -13.22
CA VAL A 182 -14.65 -26.36 -13.46
C VAL A 182 -13.22 -26.17 -12.94
N GLY A 183 -12.91 -24.97 -12.42
CA GLY A 183 -11.62 -24.68 -11.79
C GLY A 183 -10.59 -23.98 -12.69
N GLU A 184 -11.02 -23.31 -13.76
CA GLU A 184 -10.11 -22.53 -14.63
C GLU A 184 -9.34 -21.46 -13.85
N SER A 185 -10.02 -20.64 -13.03
CA SER A 185 -9.34 -19.63 -12.21
C SER A 185 -8.34 -20.25 -11.24
N MET A 186 -8.61 -21.44 -10.72
CA MET A 186 -7.69 -22.16 -9.84
C MET A 186 -6.46 -22.64 -10.62
N MET A 187 -6.62 -23.11 -11.86
CA MET A 187 -5.50 -23.46 -12.76
C MET A 187 -4.62 -22.25 -13.05
N VAL A 188 -5.20 -21.09 -13.35
CA VAL A 188 -4.43 -19.87 -13.60
C VAL A 188 -3.58 -19.48 -12.37
N VAL A 189 -4.15 -19.57 -11.16
CA VAL A 189 -3.39 -19.34 -9.91
C VAL A 189 -2.26 -20.36 -9.79
N LEU A 190 -2.54 -21.65 -9.96
CA LEU A 190 -1.52 -22.70 -9.87
C LEU A 190 -0.36 -22.46 -10.85
N PHE A 191 -0.67 -22.10 -12.10
CA PHE A 191 0.34 -21.81 -13.11
C PHE A 191 1.16 -20.57 -12.79
N ALA A 192 0.59 -19.54 -12.16
CA ALA A 192 1.35 -18.37 -11.72
C ALA A 192 2.46 -18.77 -10.73
N PHE A 193 2.15 -19.61 -9.74
CA PHE A 193 3.15 -20.12 -8.79
C PHE A 193 4.15 -21.06 -9.47
N PHE A 194 3.70 -21.97 -10.31
CA PHE A 194 4.58 -22.89 -11.04
C PHE A 194 5.58 -22.14 -11.93
N MET A 195 5.12 -21.17 -12.73
CA MET A 195 5.97 -20.34 -13.58
C MET A 195 6.99 -19.54 -12.76
N THR A 196 6.59 -19.05 -11.60
CA THR A 196 7.51 -18.28 -10.75
C THR A 196 8.52 -19.17 -10.07
N LEU A 197 8.09 -20.23 -9.39
CA LEU A 197 8.92 -20.99 -8.46
C LEU A 197 9.72 -22.11 -9.14
N ARG A 198 9.21 -22.69 -10.23
CA ARG A 198 9.91 -23.74 -10.97
C ARG A 198 10.61 -23.20 -12.21
N GLN A 199 9.96 -22.28 -12.93
CA GLN A 199 10.51 -21.72 -14.18
C GLN A 199 11.26 -20.40 -13.98
N GLN A 200 11.29 -19.87 -12.75
CA GLN A 200 11.94 -18.60 -12.39
C GLN A 200 11.52 -17.42 -13.29
N LYS A 201 10.27 -17.42 -13.76
CA LYS A 201 9.68 -16.31 -14.52
C LYS A 201 9.09 -15.29 -13.56
N ARG A 202 9.15 -14.01 -13.94
CA ARG A 202 8.40 -12.96 -13.25
C ARG A 202 6.94 -13.03 -13.69
N VAL A 203 6.02 -13.08 -12.75
CA VAL A 203 4.59 -13.20 -13.02
C VAL A 203 3.83 -12.08 -12.34
N VAL A 204 2.88 -11.50 -13.07
CA VAL A 204 1.85 -10.62 -12.52
C VAL A 204 0.49 -11.24 -12.80
N LEU A 205 -0.22 -11.61 -11.75
CA LEU A 205 -1.54 -12.19 -11.82
C LEU A 205 -2.58 -11.14 -11.42
N PHE A 206 -3.37 -10.71 -12.39
CA PHE A 206 -4.50 -9.80 -12.17
C PHE A 206 -5.80 -10.60 -12.10
N ARG A 207 -6.60 -10.36 -11.06
CA ARG A 207 -7.90 -11.03 -10.86
C ARG A 207 -8.96 -10.03 -10.43
N LYS A 208 -10.17 -10.21 -10.93
CA LYS A 208 -11.36 -9.53 -10.43
C LYS A 208 -12.02 -10.44 -9.40
N LEU A 209 -12.16 -9.98 -8.16
CA LEU A 209 -12.80 -10.71 -7.08
C LEU A 209 -14.27 -10.29 -6.99
N LYS A 210 -15.17 -11.26 -6.82
CA LYS A 210 -16.61 -10.97 -6.69
C LYS A 210 -16.84 -10.12 -5.43
N LYS A 211 -17.36 -8.90 -5.60
CA LYS A 211 -17.72 -7.95 -4.53
C LYS A 211 -16.54 -7.33 -3.75
N GLU A 212 -15.29 -7.67 -4.09
CA GLU A 212 -14.08 -7.21 -3.36
C GLU A 212 -13.13 -6.38 -4.24
N GLY A 213 -13.51 -6.10 -5.49
CA GLY A 213 -12.72 -5.31 -6.44
C GLY A 213 -11.68 -6.16 -7.18
N PHE A 214 -10.42 -5.71 -7.19
CA PHE A 214 -9.34 -6.35 -7.93
C PHE A 214 -8.22 -6.79 -7.00
N SER A 215 -7.62 -7.94 -7.29
CA SER A 215 -6.35 -8.34 -6.69
C SER A 215 -5.25 -8.43 -7.76
N MET A 216 -4.05 -8.01 -7.38
CA MET A 216 -2.83 -8.16 -8.15
C MET A 216 -1.82 -8.91 -7.30
N LEU A 217 -1.37 -10.05 -7.78
CA LEU A 217 -0.27 -10.81 -7.18
C LEU A 217 0.97 -10.65 -8.06
N TYR A 218 2.03 -10.07 -7.49
CA TYR A 218 3.33 -9.93 -8.13
C TYR A 218 4.29 -10.95 -7.53
N LEU A 219 4.87 -11.79 -8.39
CA LEU A 219 5.76 -12.88 -8.01
C LEU A 219 7.06 -12.79 -8.81
N ASP A 220 8.18 -12.67 -8.11
CA ASP A 220 9.53 -12.68 -8.70
C ASP A 220 10.49 -13.48 -7.81
N ALA A 221 10.69 -14.75 -8.17
CA ALA A 221 11.58 -15.62 -7.41
C ALA A 221 13.06 -15.24 -7.51
N LYS A 222 13.51 -14.71 -8.66
CA LYS A 222 14.90 -14.27 -8.84
C LYS A 222 15.20 -13.04 -7.99
N GLY A 223 14.28 -12.08 -7.98
CA GLY A 223 14.36 -10.88 -7.17
C GLY A 223 14.00 -11.10 -5.69
N LYS A 224 13.49 -12.28 -5.31
CA LYS A 224 12.91 -12.57 -3.99
C LYS A 224 11.84 -11.55 -3.58
N GLN A 225 11.06 -11.09 -4.55
CA GLN A 225 10.01 -10.10 -4.36
C GLN A 225 8.64 -10.72 -4.59
N TYR A 226 7.85 -10.79 -3.53
CA TYR A 226 6.51 -11.36 -3.56
C TYR A 226 5.57 -10.42 -2.82
N ARG A 227 4.54 -9.95 -3.51
CA ARG A 227 3.59 -9.00 -2.93
C ARG A 227 2.21 -9.17 -3.51
N ARG A 228 1.21 -8.96 -2.67
CA ARG A 228 -0.20 -8.93 -3.02
C ARG A 228 -0.71 -7.52 -2.82
N GLU A 229 -1.35 -6.97 -3.83
CA GLU A 229 -2.09 -5.72 -3.75
C GLU A 229 -3.57 -6.02 -3.95
N ASN A 230 -4.43 -5.58 -3.01
CA ASN A 230 -5.88 -5.64 -3.19
C ASN A 230 -6.39 -4.21 -3.32
N VAL A 231 -7.23 -3.97 -4.32
CA VAL A 231 -7.88 -2.70 -4.59
C VAL A 231 -9.37 -2.90 -4.42
N LEU A 232 -9.94 -2.37 -3.34
CA LEU A 232 -11.38 -2.43 -3.12
C LEU A 232 -12.11 -1.61 -4.18
N GLU A 233 -13.22 -2.13 -4.69
CA GLU A 233 -14.16 -1.34 -5.50
C GLU A 233 -14.77 -0.27 -4.58
N VAL A 234 -14.36 0.99 -4.76
CA VAL A 234 -15.03 2.13 -4.13
C VAL A 234 -16.45 2.16 -4.70
N LYS A 235 -17.44 1.81 -3.88
CA LYS A 235 -18.84 2.04 -4.23
C LYS A 235 -18.99 3.55 -4.40
N LYS A 236 -19.26 4.00 -5.62
CA LYS A 236 -19.80 5.34 -5.83
C LYS A 236 -21.18 5.35 -5.17
N SER A 237 -21.28 6.04 -4.04
CA SER A 237 -22.56 6.42 -3.43
C SER A 237 -23.24 7.48 -4.27
#